data_AF-A0A9W9FY24-F1
#
_entry.id   AF-A0A9W9FY24-F1
#
_cell.length_a   1.000
_cell.length_b   1.000
_cell.length_c   1.000
_cell.angle_alpha   90.00
_cell.angle_beta   90.00
_cell.angle_gamma   90.00
#
_symmetry.space_group_name_H-M   'P 1'
#
loop_
_entity.id
_entity.type
_entity.pdbx_description
1 polymer ?
#
loop_
_entity_poly.entity_id
_entity_poly.type
_entity_poly.pdbx_seq_one_letter_code
_entity_poly.pdbx_strand_id
1 'polypeptide(L)'
;MNYHLSIEVFGTGEDPKHRSHWGFVIHQPSRTFGDLLHVWPIDIDKLWYDFEARFGTELNIMQAKGLCQISTLSSSQRRQAIEVISQEPAPRDGRRKCQDWVFSTLISLEVEELVPPGTSEFWKGMVGLPAKDVQSAIGENWTSF
;
A
#
# COMPACT_ATOMS: atom_id res chain seq x y z
N MET A 1 -11.45 7.65 -17.72
CA MET A 1 -11.09 6.28 -17.29
C MET A 1 -10.91 6.32 -15.79
N ASN A 2 -11.37 5.27 -15.09
CA ASN A 2 -11.28 5.17 -13.64
C ASN A 2 -10.20 4.16 -13.26
N TYR A 3 -9.50 4.44 -12.16
CA TYR A 3 -8.47 3.61 -11.60
C TYR A 3 -8.82 3.29 -10.14
N HIS A 4 -8.53 2.09 -9.69
CA HIS A 4 -8.59 1.77 -8.27
C HIS A 4 -7.23 2.08 -7.65
N LEU A 5 -7.23 2.85 -6.58
CA LEU A 5 -6.11 2.93 -5.65
C LEU A 5 -6.37 1.90 -4.55
N SER A 6 -5.41 1.00 -4.34
CA SER A 6 -5.49 -0.11 -3.39
C SER A 6 -4.22 -0.20 -2.57
N ILE A 7 -4.31 -0.84 -1.41
CA ILE A 7 -3.15 -1.33 -0.66
C ILE A 7 -3.01 -2.83 -0.92
N GLU A 8 -1.88 -3.24 -1.46
CA GLU A 8 -1.52 -4.63 -1.65
C GLU A 8 -0.78 -5.15 -0.42
N VAL A 9 -1.23 -6.30 0.08
CA VAL A 9 -0.65 -6.97 1.25
C VAL A 9 0.11 -8.21 0.79
N PHE A 10 1.41 -8.26 1.07
CA PHE A 10 2.30 -9.36 0.70
C PHE A 10 2.71 -10.18 1.93
N GLY A 11 2.69 -11.50 1.79
CA GLY A 11 3.02 -12.41 2.88
C GLY A 11 1.96 -12.46 3.99
N THR A 12 2.02 -13.49 4.84
CA THR A 12 1.00 -13.70 5.89
C THR A 12 1.14 -12.75 7.07
N GLY A 13 2.36 -12.32 7.39
CA GLY A 13 2.64 -11.44 8.53
C GLY A 13 2.38 -12.08 9.90
N GLU A 14 2.35 -13.42 9.97
CA GLU A 14 2.11 -14.13 11.24
C GLU A 14 3.32 -14.12 12.18
N ASP A 15 4.52 -13.86 11.67
CA ASP A 15 5.69 -13.61 12.50
C ASP A 15 5.74 -12.12 12.91
N PRO A 16 5.68 -11.79 14.21
CA PRO A 16 5.79 -10.41 14.68
C PRO A 16 7.08 -9.68 14.25
N LYS A 17 8.16 -10.42 14.00
CA LYS A 17 9.43 -9.89 13.48
C LYS A 17 9.34 -9.64 11.97
N HIS A 18 8.67 -10.53 11.23
CA HIS A 18 8.48 -10.49 9.78
C HIS A 18 7.00 -10.27 9.42
N ARG A 19 6.53 -9.05 9.71
CA ARG A 19 5.19 -8.57 9.35
C ARG A 19 4.97 -8.62 7.84
N SER A 20 3.71 -8.64 7.43
CA SER A 20 3.34 -8.53 6.01
C SER A 20 3.90 -7.23 5.42
N HIS A 21 4.40 -7.30 4.20
CA HIS A 21 4.84 -6.13 3.46
C HIS A 21 3.62 -5.46 2.81
N TRP A 22 3.58 -4.12 2.78
CA TRP A 22 2.51 -3.36 2.15
C TRP A 22 3.05 -2.45 1.05
N GLY A 23 2.23 -2.24 0.03
CA GLY A 23 2.49 -1.29 -1.05
C GLY A 23 1.20 -0.70 -1.62
N PHE A 24 1.29 0.42 -2.31
CA PHE A 24 0.16 0.96 -3.06
C PHE A 24 0.13 0.38 -4.46
N VAL A 25 -1.07 0.06 -4.92
CA VAL A 25 -1.33 -0.39 -6.28
C VAL A 25 -2.36 0.51 -6.93
N ILE A 26 -2.04 1.03 -8.11
CA ILE A 26 -3.01 1.74 -8.95
C ILE A 26 -3.24 0.94 -10.23
N HIS A 27 -4.47 0.48 -10.45
CA HIS A 27 -4.81 -0.31 -11.63
C HIS A 27 -6.18 0.05 -12.18
N GLN A 28 -6.44 -0.34 -13.43
CA GLN A 28 -7.79 -0.28 -13.98
C GLN A 28 -8.56 -1.53 -13.56
N PRO A 29 -9.86 -1.43 -13.20
CA PRO A 29 -10.61 -2.57 -12.64
C PRO A 29 -10.64 -3.82 -13.52
N SER A 30 -10.59 -3.64 -14.85
CA SER A 30 -10.62 -4.73 -15.82
C SER A 30 -9.24 -5.25 -16.23
N ARG A 31 -8.16 -4.81 -15.57
CA ARG A 31 -6.77 -5.16 -15.93
C ARG A 31 -6.12 -5.96 -14.82
N THR A 32 -5.32 -6.94 -15.23
CA THR A 32 -4.50 -7.78 -14.34
C THR A 32 -3.11 -7.19 -14.08
N PHE A 33 -2.87 -5.96 -14.54
CA PHE A 33 -1.63 -5.23 -14.34
C PHE A 33 -1.91 -3.81 -13.81
N GLY A 34 -0.96 -3.26 -13.07
CA GLY A 34 -1.05 -1.94 -12.47
C GLY A 34 0.32 -1.35 -12.13
N ASP A 35 0.28 -0.22 -11.44
CA ASP A 35 1.47 0.47 -10.96
C ASP A 35 1.64 0.16 -9.47
N LEU A 36 2.72 -0.52 -9.13
CA LEU A 36 3.11 -0.83 -7.75
C LEU A 36 4.07 0.27 -7.24
N LEU A 37 3.72 0.89 -6.13
CA LEU A 37 4.49 1.95 -5.47
C LEU A 37 4.70 1.52 -4.01
N HIS A 38 5.94 1.17 -3.65
CA HIS A 38 6.23 0.66 -2.32
C HIS A 38 7.64 1.03 -1.87
N VAL A 39 7.97 0.71 -0.62
CA VAL A 39 9.33 0.85 -0.10
C VAL A 39 9.95 -0.54 0.10
N TRP A 40 11.07 -0.80 -0.55
CA TRP A 40 11.76 -2.09 -0.47
C TRP A 40 12.91 -2.04 0.54
N PRO A 41 13.09 -3.07 1.40
CA PRO A 41 14.21 -3.09 2.32
C PRO A 41 15.55 -3.20 1.56
N ILE A 42 16.43 -2.24 1.78
CA ILE A 42 17.82 -2.26 1.28
C ILE A 42 18.81 -2.77 2.34
N ASP A 43 18.44 -2.66 3.62
CA ASP A 43 19.18 -3.23 4.75
C ASP A 43 18.15 -3.59 5.84
N ILE A 44 17.83 -4.87 5.98
CA ILE A 44 16.78 -5.33 6.90
C ILE A 44 17.21 -5.26 8.37
N ASP A 45 18.50 -5.38 8.65
CA ASP A 45 19.04 -5.32 10.01
C ASP A 45 19.01 -3.87 10.52
N LYS A 46 19.26 -2.90 9.64
CA LYS A 46 19.13 -1.47 9.96
C LYS A 46 17.72 -0.90 9.72
N LEU A 47 16.79 -1.71 9.21
CA LEU A 47 15.46 -1.25 8.77
C LEU A 47 15.56 -0.02 7.85
N TRP A 48 16.45 -0.09 6.86
CA TRP A 48 16.54 0.91 5.81
C TRP A 48 15.78 0.45 4.59
N TYR A 49 15.00 1.37 4.05
CA TYR A 49 14.19 1.16 2.89
C TYR A 49 14.54 2.19 1.80
N ASP A 50 14.21 1.83 0.57
CA ASP A 50 14.21 2.75 -0.55
C ASP A 50 12.88 2.69 -1.29
N PHE A 51 12.48 3.82 -1.88
CA PHE A 51 11.27 3.86 -2.69
C PHE A 51 11.51 3.13 -4.01
N GLU A 52 10.57 2.27 -4.39
CA GLU A 52 10.57 1.56 -5.66
C GLU A 52 9.20 1.69 -6.32
N ALA A 53 9.21 2.11 -7.59
CA ALA A 53 8.03 2.19 -8.43
C ALA A 53 8.15 1.22 -9.61
N ARG A 54 7.17 0.33 -9.77
CA ARG A 54 7.08 -0.64 -10.86
C ARG A 54 5.80 -0.46 -11.65
N PHE A 55 5.91 0.12 -12.84
CA PHE A 55 4.79 0.41 -13.72
C PHE A 55 4.45 -0.78 -14.63
N GLY A 56 3.17 -1.05 -14.84
CA GLY A 56 2.71 -2.15 -15.70
C GLY A 56 3.00 -3.55 -15.15
N THR A 57 3.04 -3.68 -13.84
CA THR A 57 3.34 -4.91 -13.10
C THR A 57 2.09 -5.78 -12.98
N GLU A 58 2.21 -7.11 -13.15
CA GLU A 58 1.11 -8.03 -12.88
C GLU A 58 0.70 -7.99 -11.40
N LEU A 59 -0.61 -7.99 -11.11
CA LEU A 59 -1.14 -7.77 -9.76
C LEU A 59 -1.06 -9.00 -8.83
N ASN A 60 -0.73 -10.18 -9.35
CA ASN A 60 -0.63 -11.40 -8.54
C ASN A 60 0.81 -11.93 -8.47
N ILE A 61 1.76 -11.01 -8.27
CA ILE A 61 3.18 -11.37 -8.13
C ILE A 61 3.64 -11.25 -6.68
N MET A 62 4.81 -11.82 -6.37
CA MET A 62 5.52 -11.59 -5.10
C MET A 62 4.79 -12.01 -3.81
N GLN A 63 4.07 -13.13 -3.82
CA GLN A 63 3.37 -13.65 -2.64
C GLN A 63 2.27 -12.71 -2.10
N ALA A 64 1.69 -11.89 -2.99
CA ALA A 64 0.52 -11.09 -2.69
C ALA A 64 -0.59 -11.98 -2.08
N LYS A 65 -1.23 -11.49 -1.03
CA LYS A 65 -2.38 -12.12 -0.36
C LYS A 65 -3.68 -11.51 -0.81
N GLY A 66 -3.66 -10.21 -1.12
CA GLY A 66 -4.79 -9.53 -1.70
C GLY A 66 -4.60 -8.02 -1.82
N LEU A 67 -5.60 -7.40 -2.46
CA LEU A 67 -5.74 -5.95 -2.61
C LEU A 67 -6.88 -5.44 -1.73
N CYS A 68 -6.62 -4.33 -1.07
CA CYS A 68 -7.61 -3.56 -0.32
C CYS A 68 -7.94 -2.30 -1.11
N GLN A 69 -9.08 -2.24 -1.79
CA GLN A 69 -9.47 -1.02 -2.50
C GLN A 69 -9.78 0.10 -1.50
N ILE A 70 -9.11 1.24 -1.64
CA ILE A 70 -9.30 2.41 -0.75
C ILE A 70 -9.94 3.61 -1.45
N SER A 71 -9.80 3.74 -2.77
CA SER A 71 -10.41 4.84 -3.53
C SER A 71 -10.54 4.53 -5.02
N THR A 72 -11.39 5.29 -5.70
CA THR A 72 -11.52 5.30 -7.16
C THR A 72 -11.07 6.66 -7.68
N LEU A 73 -10.05 6.65 -8.55
CA LEU A 73 -9.38 7.83 -9.07
C LEU A 73 -9.73 8.06 -10.55
N SER A 74 -9.88 9.33 -10.93
CA SER A 74 -9.78 9.75 -12.33
C SER A 74 -8.35 9.67 -12.87
N SER A 75 -8.15 9.87 -14.17
CA SER A 75 -6.81 9.91 -14.78
C SER A 75 -5.91 11.03 -14.23
N SER A 76 -6.47 12.18 -13.86
CA SER A 76 -5.72 13.28 -13.23
C SER A 76 -5.35 12.91 -11.79
N GLN A 77 -6.30 12.42 -11.00
CA GLN A 77 -6.06 11.97 -9.63
C GLN A 77 -5.08 10.81 -9.54
N ARG A 78 -5.05 9.89 -10.53
CA ARG A 78 -3.99 8.87 -10.60
C ARG A 78 -2.60 9.49 -10.66
N ARG A 79 -2.40 10.51 -11.50
CA ARG A 79 -1.07 11.16 -11.61
C ARG A 79 -0.70 11.87 -10.31
N GLN A 80 -1.66 12.58 -9.72
CA GLN A 80 -1.45 13.25 -8.43
C GLN A 80 -1.15 12.23 -7.32
N ALA A 81 -1.86 11.11 -7.25
CA ALA A 81 -1.58 10.05 -6.28
C ALA A 81 -0.17 9.47 -6.44
N ILE A 82 0.28 9.21 -7.67
CA ILE A 82 1.66 8.75 -7.92
C ILE A 82 2.66 9.79 -7.41
N GLU A 83 2.43 11.08 -7.68
CA GLU A 83 3.30 12.16 -7.22
C GLU A 83 3.36 12.24 -5.69
N VAL A 84 2.21 12.27 -5.01
CA VAL A 84 2.11 12.29 -3.54
C VAL A 84 2.80 11.08 -2.93
N ILE A 85 2.53 9.87 -3.44
CA ILE A 85 3.14 8.63 -2.94
C ILE A 85 4.66 8.65 -3.12
N SER A 86 5.15 9.14 -4.26
CA SER A 86 6.58 9.17 -4.56
C SER A 86 7.35 10.23 -3.76
N GLN A 87 6.67 11.21 -3.19
CA GLN A 87 7.27 12.25 -2.36
C GLN A 87 7.41 11.84 -0.88
N GLU A 88 6.69 10.82 -0.41
CA GLU A 88 6.83 10.33 0.97
C GLU A 88 8.22 9.68 1.16
N PRO A 89 9.08 10.21 2.04
CA PRO A 89 10.45 9.72 2.20
C PRO A 89 10.48 8.29 2.74
N ALA A 90 11.23 7.43 2.05
CA ALA A 90 11.46 6.06 2.50
C ALA A 90 12.12 6.03 3.89
N PRO A 91 11.67 5.16 4.82
CA PRO A 91 12.25 5.10 6.15
C PRO A 91 13.72 4.65 6.16
N ARG A 92 14.56 5.39 6.90
CA ARG A 92 15.98 5.05 7.15
C ARG A 92 16.40 5.33 8.61
N ASP A 93 15.45 5.23 9.53
CA ASP A 93 15.60 5.63 10.93
C ASP A 93 15.78 4.45 11.91
N GLY A 94 15.81 3.22 11.41
CA GLY A 94 15.96 2.02 12.25
C GLY A 94 14.73 1.68 13.08
N ARG A 95 13.58 2.32 12.81
CA ARG A 95 12.35 2.16 13.60
C ARG A 95 11.14 1.86 12.74
N ARG A 96 10.87 2.72 11.75
CA ARG A 96 9.70 2.61 10.87
C ARG A 96 9.90 1.50 9.84
N LYS A 97 8.84 0.76 9.57
CA LYS A 97 8.74 -0.30 8.55
C LYS A 97 7.88 0.17 7.38
N CYS A 98 7.71 -0.69 6.37
CA CYS A 98 6.87 -0.40 5.19
C CYS A 98 5.41 -0.05 5.54
N GLN A 99 4.82 -0.71 6.54
CA GLN A 99 3.46 -0.42 6.98
C GLN A 99 3.33 0.99 7.58
N ASP A 100 4.36 1.44 8.31
CA ASP A 100 4.41 2.80 8.86
C ASP A 100 4.54 3.84 7.74
N TRP A 101 5.32 3.53 6.69
CA TRP A 101 5.41 4.38 5.49
C TRP A 101 4.05 4.47 4.78
N VAL A 102 3.35 3.34 4.56
CA VAL A 102 2.00 3.36 3.98
C VAL A 102 1.03 4.20 4.80
N PHE A 103 1.06 4.08 6.13
CA PHE A 103 0.26 4.91 7.03
C PHE A 103 0.59 6.41 6.88
N SER A 104 1.87 6.79 6.90
CA SER A 104 2.29 8.18 6.67
C SER A 104 1.81 8.70 5.31
N THR A 105 1.97 7.92 4.24
CA THR A 105 1.51 8.29 2.90
C THR A 105 0.00 8.46 2.83
N LEU A 106 -0.79 7.64 3.55
CA LEU A 106 -2.24 7.78 3.61
C LEU A 106 -2.69 9.13 4.19
N ILE A 107 -1.95 9.67 5.17
CA ILE A 107 -2.24 11.01 5.71
C ILE A 107 -2.10 12.04 4.60
N SER A 108 -1.01 11.99 3.82
CA SER A 108 -0.78 12.90 2.69
C SER A 108 -1.85 12.73 1.60
N LEU A 109 -2.23 11.49 1.27
CA LEU A 109 -3.30 11.22 0.30
C LEU A 109 -4.67 11.73 0.77
N GLU A 110 -4.94 11.69 2.08
CA GLU A 110 -6.19 12.18 2.66
C GLU A 110 -6.25 13.71 2.66
N VAL A 111 -5.13 14.39 2.97
CA VAL A 111 -5.00 15.85 2.86
C VAL A 111 -5.25 16.34 1.43
N GLU A 112 -4.79 15.58 0.44
CA GLU A 112 -4.96 15.87 -0.99
C GLU A 112 -6.32 15.40 -1.56
N GLU A 113 -7.23 14.92 -0.71
CA GLU A 113 -8.57 14.43 -1.08
C GLU A 113 -8.54 13.29 -2.13
N LEU A 114 -7.46 12.51 -2.16
CA LEU A 114 -7.30 11.36 -3.06
C LEU A 114 -7.88 10.07 -2.47
N VAL A 115 -8.05 10.02 -1.15
CA VAL A 115 -8.75 8.96 -0.41
C VAL A 115 -9.84 9.58 0.47
N PRO A 116 -10.89 8.82 0.85
CA PRO A 116 -11.93 9.34 1.74
C PRO A 116 -11.38 9.77 3.11
N PRO A 117 -12.00 10.77 3.75
CA PRO A 117 -11.69 11.13 5.14
C PRO A 117 -11.83 9.92 6.08
N GLY A 118 -10.92 9.80 7.05
CA GLY A 118 -10.84 8.70 8.01
C GLY A 118 -10.04 7.48 7.52
N THR A 119 -9.56 7.48 6.27
CA THR A 119 -8.77 6.37 5.72
C THR A 119 -7.49 6.14 6.51
N SER A 120 -6.74 7.20 6.81
CA SER A 120 -5.47 7.08 7.56
C SER A 120 -5.70 6.54 8.98
N GLU A 121 -6.73 7.02 9.69
CA GLU A 121 -7.04 6.57 11.05
C GLU A 121 -7.50 5.10 11.08
N PHE A 122 -8.29 4.67 10.09
CA PHE A 122 -8.64 3.26 9.94
C PHE A 122 -7.39 2.37 9.77
N TRP A 123 -6.49 2.76 8.85
CA TRP A 123 -5.29 1.99 8.55
C TRP A 123 -4.23 2.01 9.65
N LYS A 124 -4.20 3.05 10.47
CA LYS A 124 -3.39 3.08 11.70
C LYS A 124 -3.69 1.90 12.62
N GLY A 125 -4.96 1.53 12.74
CA GLY A 125 -5.40 0.37 13.52
C GLY A 125 -4.99 -0.98 12.91
N MET A 126 -4.59 -1.00 11.64
CA MET A 126 -4.17 -2.21 10.92
C MET A 126 -2.67 -2.47 11.01
N VAL A 127 -1.86 -1.48 11.41
CA VAL A 127 -0.40 -1.60 11.45
C VAL A 127 0.02 -2.73 12.40
N GLY A 128 0.83 -3.65 11.90
CA GLY A 128 1.30 -4.80 12.66
C GLY A 128 0.37 -6.01 12.70
N LEU A 129 -0.85 -5.90 12.17
CA LEU A 129 -1.75 -7.05 12.06
C LEU A 129 -1.31 -8.00 10.93
N PRO A 130 -1.55 -9.32 11.08
CA PRO A 130 -1.34 -10.28 10.01
C PRO A 130 -2.37 -10.08 8.90
N ALA A 131 -2.06 -10.57 7.69
CA ALA A 131 -2.88 -10.38 6.50
C ALA A 131 -4.33 -10.89 6.68
N LYS A 132 -4.54 -11.97 7.43
CA LYS A 132 -5.88 -12.52 7.71
C LYS A 132 -6.75 -11.57 8.55
N ASP A 133 -6.13 -10.83 9.47
CA ASP A 133 -6.83 -9.89 10.35
C ASP A 133 -7.13 -8.61 9.56
N VAL A 134 -6.19 -8.15 8.72
CA VAL A 134 -6.42 -7.07 7.76
C VAL A 134 -7.57 -7.42 6.82
N GLN A 135 -7.56 -8.60 6.21
CA GLN A 135 -8.64 -9.09 5.35
C GLN A 135 -9.99 -9.07 6.09
N SER A 136 -10.02 -9.58 7.33
CA SER A 136 -11.24 -9.62 8.13
C SER A 136 -11.78 -8.23 8.44
N ALA A 137 -10.91 -7.25 8.68
CA ALA A 137 -11.29 -5.86 8.94
C ALA A 137 -11.75 -5.11 7.68
N ILE A 138 -11.14 -5.40 6.52
CA ILE A 138 -11.47 -4.76 5.24
C ILE A 138 -12.78 -5.29 4.65
N GLY A 139 -13.08 -6.58 4.87
CA GLY A 139 -14.33 -7.20 4.43
C GLY A 139 -14.49 -7.19 2.91
N GLU A 140 -15.58 -6.62 2.41
CA GLU A 140 -15.96 -6.66 0.99
C GLU A 140 -15.00 -5.92 0.06
N ASN A 141 -14.18 -5.00 0.59
CA ASN A 141 -13.17 -4.26 -0.18
C ASN A 141 -11.87 -5.06 -0.40
N TRP A 142 -11.83 -6.32 0.06
CA TRP A 142 -10.69 -7.21 -0.10
C TRP A 142 -10.85 -8.10 -1.34
N THR A 143 -9.84 -8.07 -2.21
CA THR A 143 -9.71 -9.01 -3.33
C THR A 143 -8.58 -9.99 -3.04
N SER A 144 -8.89 -11.27 -2.85
CA SER A 144 -7.90 -12.33 -2.63
C SER A 144 -7.17 -12.72 -3.91
N PHE A 145 -5.95 -13.22 -3.74
CA PHE A 145 -5.12 -13.79 -4.81
C PHE A 145 -4.76 -15.26 -4.59
#